data_AF-A0A815SCQ4-F1
#
_entry.id   AF-A0A815SCQ4-F1
#
_cell.length_a   1.000
_cell.length_b   1.000
_cell.length_c   1.000
_cell.angle_alpha   90.00
_cell.angle_beta   90.00
_cell.angle_gamma   90.00
#
_symmetry.space_group_name_H-M   'P 1'
#
loop_
_entity.id
_entity.type
_entity.pdbx_description
1 polymer ?
#
loop_
_entity_poly.entity_id
_entity_poly.type
_entity_poly.pdbx_seq_one_letter_code
_entity_poly.pdbx_strand_id
1 'polypeptide(L)'
;MDDSEFDQISQIIFDGISSIDRIGIPGTLIPLTNDTRAVLCGDDSTNVIIVATRFGNGRYLVFAHNGYPYIFLNIEEKIRKFVENCQRWLKQGHQAEFVSINDADTMSDMETRGKILI
;
A
#
# COMPACT_ATOMS: atom_id res chain seq x y z
N MET A 1 4.72 -17.64 3.13
CA MET A 1 4.39 -17.14 1.78
C MET A 1 5.71 -16.86 1.08
N ASP A 2 5.80 -17.20 -0.18
CA ASP A 2 7.03 -17.15 -0.97
C ASP A 2 7.41 -15.68 -1.29
N ASP A 3 8.69 -15.32 -1.13
CA ASP A 3 9.19 -13.95 -1.38
C ASP A 3 8.96 -13.49 -2.83
N SER A 4 8.76 -14.43 -3.78
CA SER A 4 8.37 -14.15 -5.16
C SER A 4 7.01 -13.48 -5.28
N GLU A 5 6.05 -13.68 -4.36
CA GLU A 5 4.82 -12.88 -4.39
C GLU A 5 5.14 -11.42 -4.09
N PHE A 6 5.99 -11.19 -3.07
CA PHE A 6 6.29 -9.86 -2.57
C PHE A 6 7.17 -9.08 -3.55
N ASP A 7 8.04 -9.75 -4.29
CA ASP A 7 8.79 -9.16 -5.40
C ASP A 7 7.89 -8.78 -6.59
N GLN A 8 6.71 -9.42 -6.72
CA GLN A 8 5.70 -9.09 -7.74
C GLN A 8 4.62 -8.13 -7.24
N ILE A 9 4.81 -7.51 -6.07
CA ILE A 9 3.75 -6.72 -5.43
C ILE A 9 3.18 -5.62 -6.31
N SER A 10 4.03 -4.91 -7.06
CA SER A 10 3.57 -3.85 -7.96
C SER A 10 2.62 -4.42 -9.02
N GLN A 11 2.97 -5.56 -9.62
CA GLN A 11 2.13 -6.23 -10.62
C GLN A 11 0.81 -6.73 -10.03
N ILE A 12 0.82 -7.22 -8.78
CA ILE A 12 -0.39 -7.69 -8.08
C ILE A 12 -1.33 -6.52 -7.78
N ILE A 13 -0.80 -5.41 -7.26
CA ILE A 13 -1.60 -4.23 -6.90
C ILE A 13 -2.19 -3.56 -8.14
N PHE A 14 -1.41 -3.45 -9.22
CA PHE A 14 -1.83 -2.79 -10.45
C PHE A 14 -2.41 -3.72 -11.52
N ASP A 15 -2.73 -4.98 -11.18
CA ASP A 15 -3.35 -5.89 -12.14
C ASP A 15 -4.66 -5.31 -12.72
N GLY A 16 -4.70 -5.17 -14.04
CA GLY A 16 -5.82 -4.56 -14.76
C GLY A 16 -5.97 -3.04 -14.59
N ILE A 17 -4.95 -2.33 -14.08
CA ILE A 17 -4.90 -0.88 -13.91
C ILE A 17 -3.75 -0.32 -14.75
N SER A 18 -4.07 0.57 -15.70
CA SER A 18 -3.06 1.17 -16.59
C SER A 18 -2.46 2.45 -16.06
N SER A 19 -3.17 3.14 -15.16
CA SER A 19 -2.75 4.44 -14.63
C SER A 19 -3.52 4.76 -13.35
N ILE A 20 -2.88 5.49 -12.45
CA ILE A 20 -3.55 6.17 -11.34
C ILE A 20 -3.26 7.66 -11.44
N ASP A 21 -4.22 8.48 -11.03
CA ASP A 21 -4.01 9.93 -11.00
C ASP A 21 -3.06 10.29 -9.85
N ARG A 22 -2.14 11.20 -10.13
CA ARG A 22 -1.28 11.79 -9.10
C ARG A 22 -2.13 12.67 -8.20
N ILE A 23 -2.17 12.37 -6.91
CA ILE A 23 -2.91 13.18 -5.93
C ILE A 23 -1.93 14.07 -5.16
N GLY A 24 -2.11 15.39 -5.29
CA GLY A 24 -1.30 16.38 -4.58
C GLY A 24 0.19 16.32 -4.92
N ILE A 25 1.03 16.70 -3.95
CA ILE A 25 2.50 16.63 -4.04
C ILE A 25 2.97 15.58 -3.03
N PRO A 26 3.10 14.30 -3.43
CA PRO A 26 3.54 13.26 -2.51
C PRO A 26 4.98 13.47 -2.08
N GLY A 27 5.28 13.10 -0.83
CA GLY A 27 6.65 12.96 -0.36
C GLY A 27 7.35 11.75 -1.01
N THR A 28 8.56 11.45 -0.55
CA THR A 28 9.31 10.24 -0.94
C THR A 28 9.43 9.32 0.26
N LEU A 29 8.99 8.07 0.11
CA LEU A 29 9.17 7.00 1.09
C LEU A 29 10.54 6.35 0.88
N ILE A 30 11.22 6.00 1.97
CA ILE A 30 12.53 5.34 1.94
C ILE A 30 12.38 3.93 2.53
N PRO A 31 12.41 2.88 1.70
CA PRO A 31 12.44 1.49 2.17
C PRO A 31 13.76 1.21 2.91
N LEU A 32 13.70 0.95 4.21
CA LEU A 32 14.89 0.67 5.03
C LEU A 32 15.06 -0.80 5.42
N THR A 33 14.12 -1.67 5.03
CA THR A 33 14.15 -3.10 5.41
C THR A 33 14.06 -4.01 4.19
N ASN A 34 14.63 -5.20 4.31
CA ASN A 34 14.50 -6.26 3.29
C ASN A 34 13.07 -6.76 3.13
N ASP A 35 12.19 -6.45 4.08
CA ASP A 35 10.76 -6.75 4.07
C ASP A 35 9.91 -5.60 3.51
N THR A 36 10.53 -4.64 2.83
CA THR A 36 9.85 -3.53 2.16
C THR A 36 10.14 -3.53 0.67
N ARG A 37 9.13 -3.24 -0.15
CA ARG A 37 9.23 -3.09 -1.60
C ARG A 37 8.56 -1.81 -2.06
N ALA A 38 9.18 -1.12 -3.01
CA ALA A 38 8.51 -0.05 -3.74
C ALA A 38 7.37 -0.66 -4.57
N VAL A 39 6.18 -0.09 -4.46
CA VAL A 39 4.99 -0.51 -5.22
C VAL A 39 4.77 0.44 -6.39
N LEU A 40 4.90 1.75 -6.13
CA LEU A 40 4.77 2.80 -7.12
C LEU A 40 5.79 3.91 -6.85
N CYS A 41 6.42 4.36 -7.93
CA CYS A 41 7.24 5.56 -7.95
C CYS A 41 6.54 6.66 -8.75
N GLY A 42 6.85 7.92 -8.44
CA GLY A 42 6.37 9.09 -9.17
C GLY A 42 7.19 9.33 -10.44
N ASP A 43 7.75 10.53 -10.57
CA ASP A 43 8.39 10.98 -11.82
C ASP A 43 9.65 10.19 -12.18
N ASP A 44 10.31 9.60 -11.18
CA ASP A 44 11.45 8.70 -11.36
C ASP A 44 11.44 7.58 -10.30
N SER A 45 12.31 6.59 -10.47
CA SER A 45 12.40 5.42 -9.59
C SER A 45 12.83 5.73 -8.16
N THR A 46 13.39 6.92 -7.90
CA THR A 46 13.82 7.35 -6.56
C THR A 46 12.69 8.01 -5.78
N ASN A 47 11.68 8.57 -6.46
CA ASN A 47 10.49 9.12 -5.83
C ASN A 47 9.45 8.01 -5.53
N VAL A 48 9.74 7.14 -4.58
CA VAL A 48 8.79 6.09 -4.16
C VAL A 48 7.62 6.71 -3.41
N ILE A 49 6.40 6.51 -3.90
CA ILE A 49 5.18 7.13 -3.34
C ILE A 49 4.23 6.11 -2.69
N ILE A 50 4.40 4.83 -2.99
CA ILE A 50 3.71 3.73 -2.31
C ILE A 50 4.74 2.65 -2.01
N VAL A 51 4.80 2.17 -0.76
CA VAL A 51 5.56 0.97 -0.40
C VAL A 51 4.66 -0.11 0.16
N ALA A 52 5.02 -1.35 -0.08
CA ALA A 52 4.48 -2.50 0.62
C ALA A 52 5.52 -2.94 1.66
N THR A 53 5.10 -3.23 2.88
CA THR A 53 5.99 -3.75 3.92
C THR A 53 5.34 -4.86 4.73
N ARG A 54 6.18 -5.72 5.33
CA ARG A 54 5.76 -6.75 6.29
C ARG A 54 6.28 -6.40 7.67
N PHE A 55 5.44 -6.56 8.67
CA PHE A 55 5.85 -6.49 10.08
C PHE A 55 5.21 -7.66 10.83
N GLY A 56 6.04 -8.59 11.32
CA GLY A 56 5.56 -9.88 11.81
C GLY A 56 4.77 -10.62 10.72
N ASN A 57 3.50 -10.95 11.00
CA ASN A 57 2.58 -11.54 10.03
C ASN A 57 1.69 -10.50 9.31
N GLY A 58 1.79 -9.22 9.68
CA GLY A 58 1.03 -8.13 9.10
C GLY A 58 1.59 -7.67 7.75
N ARG A 59 0.69 -7.15 6.90
CA ARG A 59 1.01 -6.57 5.59
C ARG A 59 0.56 -5.13 5.54
N TYR A 60 1.38 -4.27 4.97
CA TYR A 60 1.12 -2.84 4.98
C TYR A 60 1.30 -2.27 3.59
N LEU A 61 0.36 -1.42 3.18
CA LEU A 61 0.58 -0.47 2.10
C LEU A 61 0.70 0.91 2.71
N VAL A 62 1.83 1.57 2.49
CA VAL A 62 2.11 2.91 3.01
C VAL A 62 2.08 3.89 1.85
N PHE A 63 1.35 4.99 2.00
CA PHE A 63 1.21 6.04 0.99
C PHE A 63 1.94 7.31 1.41
N ALA A 64 2.64 7.95 0.49
CA ALA A 64 3.39 9.18 0.76
C ALA A 64 2.53 10.45 0.88
N HIS A 65 1.21 10.34 0.68
CA HIS A 65 0.27 11.46 0.69
C HIS A 65 -1.12 11.02 1.15
N ASN A 66 -1.71 11.78 2.06
CA ASN A 66 -3.04 11.52 2.64
C ASN A 66 -4.22 11.71 1.68
N GLY A 67 -3.96 12.24 0.48
CA GLY A 67 -4.92 12.33 -0.60
C GLY A 67 -5.22 10.99 -1.29
N TYR A 68 -4.29 10.03 -1.30
CA TYR A 68 -4.52 8.73 -1.93
C TYR A 68 -5.64 7.91 -1.28
N PRO A 69 -5.84 7.91 0.04
CA PRO A 69 -7.01 7.32 0.69
C PRO A 69 -8.37 7.75 0.13
N TYR A 70 -8.51 8.99 -0.37
CA TYR A 70 -9.76 9.44 -0.98
C TYR A 70 -10.12 8.65 -2.25
N ILE A 71 -9.13 8.04 -2.91
CA ILE A 71 -9.34 7.07 -3.99
C ILE A 71 -10.18 5.90 -3.47
N PHE A 72 -9.87 5.36 -2.29
CA PHE A 72 -10.63 4.25 -1.72
C PHE A 72 -12.09 4.60 -1.35
N LEU A 73 -12.40 5.89 -1.22
CA LEU A 73 -13.73 6.39 -0.85
C LEU A 73 -14.58 6.84 -2.05
N ASN A 74 -13.94 7.24 -3.16
CA ASN A 74 -14.60 7.68 -4.40
C ASN A 74 -14.36 6.67 -5.53
N ILE A 75 -15.25 5.68 -5.63
CA ILE A 75 -15.05 4.52 -6.50
C ILE A 75 -15.49 4.84 -7.93
N GLU A 76 -14.60 5.44 -8.72
CA GLU A 76 -14.63 5.25 -10.16
C GLU A 76 -14.27 3.78 -10.50
N GLU A 77 -14.75 3.25 -11.62
CA GLU A 77 -14.53 1.85 -12.00
C GLU A 77 -13.04 1.45 -12.05
N LYS A 78 -12.19 2.39 -12.47
CA LYS A 78 -10.72 2.28 -12.53
C LYS A 78 -10.11 2.04 -11.14
N ILE A 79 -10.68 2.73 -10.15
CA ILE A 79 -10.24 2.76 -8.77
C ILE A 79 -10.74 1.53 -8.01
N ARG A 80 -11.93 1.02 -8.35
CA ARG A 80 -12.48 -0.20 -7.74
C ARG A 80 -11.51 -1.38 -7.81
N LYS A 81 -10.91 -1.63 -8.99
CA LYS A 81 -9.94 -2.71 -9.17
C LYS A 81 -8.69 -2.53 -8.31
N PHE A 82 -8.18 -1.30 -8.20
CA PHE A 82 -7.03 -0.99 -7.35
C PHE A 82 -7.34 -1.31 -5.88
N VAL A 83 -8.51 -0.91 -5.40
CA VAL A 83 -8.97 -1.23 -4.05
C VAL A 83 -9.09 -2.74 -3.85
N GLU A 84 -9.69 -3.46 -4.79
CA GLU A 84 -9.85 -4.91 -4.73
C GLU A 84 -8.50 -5.65 -4.69
N ASN A 85 -7.53 -5.23 -5.50
CA ASN A 85 -6.19 -5.80 -5.52
C ASN A 85 -5.44 -5.53 -4.22
N CYS A 86 -5.50 -4.29 -3.73
CA CYS A 86 -4.94 -3.90 -2.42
C CYS A 86 -5.52 -4.76 -1.30
N GLN A 87 -6.85 -4.88 -1.25
CA GLN A 87 -7.53 -5.72 -0.27
C GLN A 87 -7.09 -7.18 -0.44
N ARG A 88 -7.12 -7.75 -1.64
CA ARG A 88 -6.71 -9.14 -1.87
C ARG A 88 -5.30 -9.41 -1.32
N TRP A 89 -4.36 -8.50 -1.56
CA TRP A 89 -2.99 -8.64 -1.08
C TRP A 89 -2.87 -8.46 0.44
N LEU A 90 -3.52 -7.45 1.02
CA LEU A 90 -3.49 -7.17 2.46
C LEU A 90 -4.17 -8.26 3.29
N LYS A 91 -5.24 -8.87 2.77
CA LYS A 91 -6.21 -9.59 3.59
C LYS A 91 -5.81 -11.00 3.97
N GLN A 92 -5.26 -11.82 3.08
CA GLN A 92 -5.32 -13.30 3.22
C GLN A 92 -6.66 -13.84 3.83
N GLY A 93 -7.80 -13.11 3.73
CA GLY A 93 -9.06 -13.43 4.40
C GLY A 93 -9.64 -12.49 5.48
N HIS A 94 -8.99 -11.41 5.96
CA HIS A 94 -9.54 -10.51 7.02
C HIS A 94 -9.72 -9.05 6.59
N GLN A 95 -10.67 -8.27 7.13
CA GLN A 95 -10.87 -6.86 6.71
C GLN A 95 -9.60 -5.98 6.85
N ALA A 96 -9.28 -5.20 5.82
CA ALA A 96 -8.13 -4.29 5.81
C ALA A 96 -8.57 -2.97 6.45
N GLU A 97 -7.77 -2.45 7.38
CA GLU A 97 -8.07 -1.25 8.15
C GLU A 97 -7.21 -0.08 7.68
N PHE A 98 -7.81 1.10 7.53
CA PHE A 98 -7.08 2.33 7.26
C PHE A 98 -6.61 2.89 8.60
N VAL A 99 -5.30 3.06 8.76
CA VAL A 99 -4.72 3.62 9.97
C VAL A 99 -3.82 4.78 9.57
N SER A 100 -4.14 5.97 10.08
CA SER A 100 -3.22 7.11 10.01
C SER A 100 -1.93 6.75 10.75
N ILE A 101 -0.76 7.16 10.26
CA ILE A 101 0.50 7.00 10.98
C ILE A 101 0.43 7.65 12.37
N ASN A 102 -0.40 8.70 12.54
CA ASN A 102 -0.62 9.35 13.83
C ASN A 102 -1.50 8.55 14.80
N ASP A 103 -2.30 7.60 14.29
CA ASP A 103 -3.21 6.76 15.07
C ASP A 103 -2.67 5.32 15.23
N ALA A 104 -1.44 5.05 14.76
CA ALA A 104 -0.75 3.77 14.91
C ALA A 104 -0.20 3.65 16.35
N ASP A 105 -1.10 3.63 17.34
CA ASP A 105 -0.74 3.92 18.73
C ASP A 105 0.05 2.83 19.46
N THR A 106 0.25 1.63 18.90
CA THR A 106 1.29 0.71 19.40
C THR A 106 1.74 -0.30 18.33
N MET A 107 3.03 -0.66 18.33
CA MET A 107 3.60 -1.69 17.46
C MET A 107 2.89 -3.06 17.60
N SER A 108 2.24 -3.34 18.73
CA SER A 108 1.45 -4.57 18.95
C SER A 108 0.27 -4.71 17.99
N ASP A 109 -0.38 -3.61 17.60
CA ASP A 109 -1.48 -3.64 16.63
C ASP A 109 -0.99 -3.89 15.20
N MET A 110 0.32 -3.79 14.98
CA MET A 110 0.96 -4.01 13.69
C MET A 110 1.32 -5.50 13.43
N GLU A 111 1.14 -6.39 14.40
CA GLU A 111 1.62 -7.77 14.27
C GLU A 111 0.61 -8.74 13.64
N THR A 112 -0.66 -8.35 13.52
CA THR A 112 -1.76 -9.32 13.29
C THR A 112 -2.68 -9.03 12.10
N ARG A 113 -2.67 -7.82 11.49
CA ARG A 113 -3.65 -7.45 10.44
C ARG A 113 -3.02 -6.68 9.28
N GLY A 114 -3.66 -6.74 8.11
CA GLY A 114 -3.30 -5.94 6.95
C GLY A 114 -3.80 -4.50 7.11
N LYS A 115 -2.93 -3.49 7.04
CA LYS A 115 -3.32 -2.07 7.19
C LYS A 115 -2.84 -1.20 6.03
N ILE A 116 -3.62 -0.17 5.73
CA ILE A 116 -3.16 0.94 4.87
C ILE A 116 -2.69 2.05 5.81
N LEU A 117 -1.38 2.33 5.79
CA LEU A 117 -0.77 3.39 6.56
C LEU A 117 -0.65 4.65 5.70
N ILE A 118 -0.98 5.79 6.31
CA ILE A 118 -1.04 7.10 5.65
C ILE A 118 -0.27 8.11 6.46
#